data_AF-A0A2D4KMA2-F1
#
_entry.id   AF-A0A2D4KMA2-F1
#
_cell.length_a   1.000
_cell.length_b   1.000
_cell.length_c   1.000
_cell.angle_alpha   90.00
_cell.angle_beta   90.00
_cell.angle_gamma   90.00
#
_symmetry.space_group_name_H-M   'P 1'
#
loop_
_entity.id
_entity.type
_entity.pdbx_description
1 polymer ?
#
loop_
_entity_poly.entity_id
_entity_poly.type
_entity_poly.pdbx_seq_one_letter_code
_entity_poly.pdbx_strand_id
1 'polypeptide(L)'
;VFGVALLMVVMPSTVFYLLLVCRTEQASALSPPWPLPSFRSLWSPQDFALVLAWLAFQALLYRLPMGKITEGSLLRDHSRLQYRINGFYAMLVTALMVGAGLAGGLHLSYIYDHLL
;
A
#
# COMPACT_ATOMS: atom_id res chain seq x y z
N VAL A 1 14.94 -18.58 -14.64
CA VAL A 1 13.57 -18.91 -14.17
C VAL A 1 13.56 -19.26 -12.68
N PHE A 2 14.34 -20.25 -12.23
CA PHE A 2 14.40 -20.64 -10.81
C PHE A 2 14.72 -19.47 -9.86
N GLY A 3 15.72 -18.64 -10.18
CA GLY A 3 16.04 -17.45 -9.38
C GLY A 3 14.89 -16.42 -9.27
N VAL A 4 14.05 -16.30 -10.31
CA VAL A 4 12.89 -15.40 -10.28
C VAL A 4 11.81 -15.98 -9.37
N ALA A 5 11.52 -17.27 -9.51
CA ALA A 5 10.56 -17.96 -8.64
C ALA A 5 10.98 -17.89 -7.17
N LEU A 6 12.29 -18.05 -6.89
CA LEU A 6 12.84 -17.87 -5.55
C LEU A 6 12.61 -16.44 -5.04
N LEU A 7 12.92 -15.42 -5.84
CA LEU A 7 12.74 -14.01 -5.44
C LEU A 7 11.28 -13.63 -5.19
N MET A 8 10.33 -14.20 -5.95
CA MET A 8 8.89 -13.98 -5.72
C MET A 8 8.43 -14.44 -4.33
N VAL A 9 9.10 -15.42 -3.73
CA VAL A 9 8.80 -15.89 -2.37
C VAL A 9 9.65 -15.16 -1.33
N VAL A 10 10.96 -14.99 -1.60
CA VAL A 10 11.89 -14.38 -0.64
C VAL A 10 11.49 -12.94 -0.31
N MET A 11 11.11 -12.13 -1.29
CA MET A 11 10.77 -10.71 -1.08
C MET A 11 9.56 -10.47 -0.14
N PRO A 12 8.38 -11.09 -0.36
CA PRO A 12 7.29 -10.94 0.60
C PRO A 12 7.61 -11.58 1.95
N SER A 13 8.36 -12.70 1.96
CA SER A 13 8.73 -13.37 3.22
C SER A 13 9.66 -12.52 4.08
N THR A 14 10.61 -11.79 3.48
CA THR A 14 11.50 -10.89 4.24
C THR A 14 10.74 -9.71 4.82
N VAL A 15 9.82 -9.09 4.05
CA VAL A 15 8.96 -8.02 4.58
C VAL A 15 8.11 -8.55 5.73
N PHE A 16 7.46 -9.70 5.57
CA PHE A 16 6.67 -10.32 6.63
C PHE A 16 7.51 -10.63 7.88
N TYR A 17 8.71 -11.19 7.70
CA TYR A 17 9.66 -11.42 8.80
C TYR A 17 10.02 -10.13 9.55
N LEU A 18 10.33 -9.06 8.82
CA LEU A 18 10.68 -7.77 9.42
C LEU A 18 9.50 -7.17 10.19
N LEU A 19 8.27 -7.29 9.67
CA LEU A 19 7.06 -6.85 10.39
C LEU A 19 6.86 -7.62 11.70
N LEU A 20 7.12 -8.93 11.71
CA LEU A 20 7.07 -9.73 12.94
C LEU A 20 8.16 -9.34 13.93
N VAL A 21 9.40 -9.14 13.46
CA VAL A 21 10.53 -8.71 14.31
C VAL A 21 10.25 -7.35 14.95
N CYS A 22 9.76 -6.38 14.19
CA CYS A 22 9.44 -5.04 14.69
C CYS A 22 8.32 -5.02 15.73
N ARG A 23 7.49 -6.07 15.80
CA ARG A 23 6.45 -6.23 16.84
C ARG A 23 7.00 -6.77 18.16
N THR A 24 8.22 -7.33 18.15
CA THR A 24 8.88 -7.80 19.38
C THR A 24 9.55 -6.65 20.13
N GLU A 25 9.58 -6.72 21.45
CA GLU A 25 10.22 -5.72 22.32
C GLU A 25 11.69 -5.44 21.98
N GLN A 26 12.42 -6.48 21.53
CA GLN A 26 13.85 -6.36 21.24
C GLN A 26 14.12 -5.85 19.82
N ALA A 27 13.14 -5.92 18.91
CA ALA A 27 13.24 -5.53 17.49
C ALA A 27 14.54 -6.00 16.80
N SER A 28 15.06 -7.17 17.18
CA SER A 28 16.36 -7.68 16.73
C SER A 28 16.18 -8.69 15.60
N ALA A 29 16.79 -8.41 14.45
CA ALA A 29 16.72 -9.27 13.27
C ALA A 29 17.44 -10.63 13.46
N LEU A 30 18.34 -10.71 14.44
CA LEU A 30 19.10 -11.93 14.76
C LEU A 30 18.34 -12.88 15.69
N SER A 31 17.32 -12.38 16.40
CA SER A 31 16.45 -13.19 17.24
C SER A 31 15.15 -13.49 16.47
N PRO A 32 14.89 -14.75 16.08
CA PRO A 32 13.68 -15.08 15.34
C PRO A 32 12.42 -14.83 16.20
N PRO A 33 11.37 -14.22 15.63
CA PRO A 33 10.13 -13.93 16.36
C PRO A 33 9.31 -15.22 16.50
N TRP A 34 9.45 -15.88 17.65
CA TRP A 34 8.63 -17.02 18.04
C TRP A 34 7.67 -16.61 19.16
N PRO A 35 6.39 -17.04 19.13
CA PRO A 35 5.72 -17.90 18.14
C PRO A 35 5.19 -17.14 16.91
N LEU A 36 5.06 -17.83 15.78
CA LEU A 36 4.45 -17.27 14.57
C LEU A 36 2.92 -17.17 14.74
N PRO A 37 2.29 -16.10 14.22
CA PRO A 37 0.83 -15.96 14.26
C PRO A 37 0.14 -17.03 13.42
N SER A 38 -1.09 -17.38 13.81
CA SER A 38 -1.92 -18.31 13.04
C SER A 38 -2.39 -17.68 11.73
N PHE A 39 -2.57 -18.46 10.66
CA PHE A 39 -3.12 -17.94 9.39
C PHE A 39 -4.49 -17.29 9.56
N ARG A 40 -5.31 -17.78 10.50
CA ARG A 40 -6.64 -17.22 10.76
C ARG A 40 -6.56 -15.85 11.44
N SER A 41 -5.53 -15.59 12.24
CA SER A 41 -5.34 -14.27 12.86
C SER A 41 -4.81 -13.21 11.89
N LEU A 42 -4.18 -13.63 10.79
CA LEU A 42 -3.65 -12.73 9.75
C LEU A 42 -4.70 -12.32 8.70
N TRP A 43 -5.94 -12.79 8.83
CA TRP A 43 -6.97 -12.53 7.83
C TRP A 43 -8.24 -11.95 8.45
N SER A 44 -8.57 -10.75 8.02
CA SER A 44 -9.79 -10.03 8.40
C SER A 44 -10.51 -9.52 7.15
N PRO A 45 -11.80 -9.86 6.96
CA PRO A 45 -12.57 -9.36 5.82
C PRO A 45 -12.76 -7.83 5.87
N GLN A 46 -12.71 -7.24 7.06
CA GLN A 46 -12.86 -5.79 7.24
C GLN A 46 -11.60 -5.06 6.73
N ASP A 47 -10.42 -5.55 7.06
CA ASP A 47 -9.15 -4.94 6.62
C ASP A 47 -8.97 -5.10 5.12
N PHE A 48 -9.34 -6.26 4.58
CA PHE A 48 -9.37 -6.47 3.13
C PHE A 48 -10.31 -5.49 2.42
N ALA A 49 -11.54 -5.31 2.93
CA ALA A 49 -12.49 -4.35 2.38
C ALA A 49 -11.98 -2.90 2.47
N LEU A 50 -11.32 -2.54 3.58
CA LEU A 50 -10.72 -1.21 3.77
C LEU A 50 -9.62 -0.95 2.73
N VAL A 51 -8.72 -1.91 2.50
CA VAL A 51 -7.67 -1.80 1.47
C VAL A 51 -8.28 -1.66 0.08
N LEU A 52 -9.30 -2.46 -0.25
CA LEU A 52 -9.98 -2.35 -1.54
C LEU A 52 -10.69 -1.00 -1.70
N ALA A 53 -11.36 -0.50 -0.67
CA ALA A 53 -12.01 0.80 -0.68
C ALA A 53 -10.99 1.92 -0.88
N TRP A 54 -9.84 1.85 -0.20
CA TRP A 54 -8.74 2.80 -0.37
C TRP A 54 -8.16 2.77 -1.79
N LEU A 55 -7.89 1.58 -2.33
CA LEU A 55 -7.38 1.42 -3.70
C LEU A 55 -8.38 1.94 -4.74
N ALA A 56 -9.67 1.64 -4.56
CA ALA A 56 -10.74 2.15 -5.42
C ALA A 56 -10.82 3.69 -5.36
N PHE A 57 -10.73 4.26 -4.16
CA PHE A 57 -10.69 5.72 -3.97
C PHE A 57 -9.51 6.35 -4.71
N GLN A 58 -8.29 5.82 -4.54
CA GLN A 58 -7.11 6.32 -5.26
C GLN A 58 -7.23 6.16 -6.78
N ALA A 59 -7.80 5.05 -7.26
CA ALA A 59 -8.06 4.84 -8.68
C ALA A 59 -9.08 5.84 -9.26
N LEU A 60 -10.12 6.19 -8.49
CA LEU A 60 -11.09 7.23 -8.86
C LEU A 60 -10.42 8.61 -8.92
N LEU A 61 -9.56 8.95 -7.96
CA LEU A 61 -8.80 10.21 -7.99
C LEU A 61 -7.87 10.28 -9.21
N TYR A 62 -7.19 9.18 -9.55
CA TYR A 62 -6.35 9.13 -10.75
C TYR A 62 -7.14 9.38 -12.04
N ARG A 63 -8.41 8.94 -12.10
CA ARG A 63 -9.31 9.16 -13.25
C ARG A 63 -9.87 10.58 -13.34
N LEU A 64 -9.75 11.42 -12.30
CA LEU A 64 -10.32 12.77 -12.32
C LEU A 64 -9.77 13.60 -13.48
N PRO A 65 -10.61 14.39 -14.17
CA PRO A 65 -10.21 15.22 -15.29
C PRO A 65 -9.43 16.49 -14.87
N MET A 66 -8.67 16.43 -13.78
CA MET A 66 -7.81 17.51 -13.30
C MET A 66 -6.36 17.25 -13.68
N GLY A 67 -5.55 18.31 -13.73
CA GLY A 67 -4.11 18.20 -14.02
C GLY A 67 -3.75 18.26 -15.50
N LYS A 68 -2.45 18.43 -15.75
CA LYS A 68 -1.87 18.61 -17.09
C LYS A 68 -1.74 17.26 -17.78
N ILE A 69 -2.07 17.20 -19.07
CA ILE A 69 -1.75 16.05 -19.91
C ILE A 69 -0.32 16.24 -20.43
N THR A 70 0.51 15.22 -20.22
CA THR A 70 1.91 15.19 -20.64
C THR A 70 2.17 13.94 -21.45
N GLU A 71 2.93 14.07 -22.53
CA GLU A 71 3.34 12.94 -23.36
C GLU A 71 4.50 12.17 -22.71
N GLY A 72 4.41 10.85 -22.77
CA GLY A 72 5.47 9.95 -22.33
C GLY A 72 6.63 9.84 -23.32
N SER A 73 7.53 8.88 -23.04
CA SER A 73 8.59 8.48 -23.96
C SER A 73 8.01 7.92 -25.26
N LEU A 74 8.78 8.06 -26.34
CA LEU A 74 8.43 7.47 -27.63
C LEU A 74 8.42 5.94 -27.50
N LEU A 75 7.32 5.30 -27.90
CA LEU A 75 7.22 3.85 -27.97
C LEU A 75 7.91 3.32 -29.25
N ARG A 76 8.10 1.99 -29.30
CA ARG A 76 8.73 1.31 -30.45
C ARG A 76 7.96 1.49 -31.77
N ASP A 77 6.66 1.78 -31.68
CA ASP A 77 5.77 2.08 -32.80
C ASP A 77 5.73 3.58 -33.17
N HIS A 78 6.64 4.39 -32.60
CA HIS A 78 6.68 5.85 -32.74
C HIS A 78 5.47 6.60 -32.15
N SER A 79 4.58 5.92 -31.42
CA SER A 79 3.49 6.58 -30.69
C SER A 79 3.97 7.15 -29.34
N ARG A 80 3.16 8.03 -28.74
CA ARG A 80 3.38 8.54 -27.38
C ARG A 80 2.12 8.36 -26.56
N LEU A 81 2.27 7.76 -25.38
CA LEU A 81 1.18 7.66 -24.41
C LEU A 81 0.97 9.02 -23.73
N GLN A 82 -0.28 9.44 -23.63
CA GLN A 82 -0.67 10.65 -22.91
C GLN A 82 -1.02 10.30 -21.47
N TYR A 83 -0.28 10.87 -20.53
CA TYR A 83 -0.51 10.71 -19.09
C TYR A 83 -1.08 12.00 -18.51
N ARG A 84 -2.20 11.87 -17.81
CA ARG A 84 -2.74 12.98 -17.04
C ARG A 84 -2.06 12.99 -15.67
N ILE A 85 -1.28 14.03 -15.42
CA ILE A 85 -0.51 14.18 -14.19
C ILE A 85 -1.34 15.00 -13.20
N ASN A 86 -1.99 14.32 -12.25
CA ASN A 86 -2.85 14.93 -11.23
C ASN A 86 -2.46 14.61 -9.79
N GLY A 87 -1.27 14.01 -9.57
CA GLY A 87 -0.84 13.49 -8.28
C GLY A 87 -0.90 14.49 -7.13
N PHE A 88 -0.56 15.77 -7.37
CA PHE A 88 -0.65 16.80 -6.33
C PHE A 88 -2.10 17.06 -5.90
N TYR A 89 -3.04 17.16 -6.85
CA TYR A 89 -4.46 17.32 -6.56
C TYR A 89 -5.02 16.09 -5.84
N ALA A 90 -4.69 14.89 -6.31
CA ALA A 90 -5.09 13.65 -5.68
C ALA A 90 -4.58 13.55 -4.23
N MET A 91 -3.33 13.96 -3.99
CA MET A 91 -2.75 13.98 -2.65
C MET A 91 -3.43 15.01 -1.74
N LEU A 92 -3.72 16.22 -2.23
CA LEU A 92 -4.47 17.23 -1.46
C LEU A 92 -5.87 16.73 -1.09
N VAL A 93 -6.61 16.18 -2.04
CA VAL A 93 -7.96 15.63 -1.79
C VAL A 93 -7.88 14.48 -0.78
N THR A 94 -6.90 13.59 -0.92
CA THR A 94 -6.67 12.50 0.04
C THR A 94 -6.36 13.04 1.43
N ALA A 95 -5.46 14.02 1.56
CA ALA A 95 -5.10 14.62 2.84
C ALA A 95 -6.28 15.33 3.50
N LEU A 96 -7.10 16.06 2.72
CA LEU A 96 -8.32 16.69 3.21
C LEU A 96 -9.34 15.66 3.68
N MET A 97 -9.52 14.56 2.94
CA MET A 97 -10.45 13.50 3.31
C MET A 97 -10.00 12.75 4.58
N VAL A 98 -8.71 12.44 4.69
CA VAL A 98 -8.14 11.84 5.91
C VAL A 98 -8.22 12.81 7.09
N GLY A 99 -7.93 14.09 6.88
CA GLY A 99 -8.05 15.15 7.90
C GLY A 99 -9.49 15.36 8.38
N ALA A 100 -10.45 15.34 7.47
CA ALA A 100 -11.87 15.38 7.82
C ALA A 100 -12.31 14.11 8.58
N GLY A 101 -11.81 12.94 8.16
CA GLY A 101 -12.02 11.68 8.89
C GLY A 101 -11.48 11.76 10.31
N LEU A 102 -10.26 12.27 10.49
CA LEU A 102 -9.63 12.50 11.79
C LEU A 102 -10.50 13.40 12.69
N ALA A 103 -10.98 14.53 12.15
CA ALA A 103 -11.89 15.42 12.87
C ALA A 103 -13.24 14.75 13.21
N GLY A 104 -13.68 13.81 12.39
CA GLY A 104 -14.86 12.97 12.60
C GLY A 104 -14.65 11.74 13.49
N GLY A 105 -13.46 11.55 14.07
CA GLY A 105 -13.15 10.44 14.98
C GLY A 105 -12.51 9.21 14.33
N LEU A 106 -11.97 9.31 13.11
CA LEU A 106 -11.19 8.23 12.49
C LEU A 106 -9.86 8.07 13.25
N HIS A 107 -9.56 6.85 13.69
CA HIS A 107 -8.31 6.53 14.39
C HIS A 107 -7.26 5.97 13.41
N LEU A 108 -6.21 6.74 13.10
CA LEU A 108 -5.11 6.23 12.25
C LEU A 108 -4.34 5.08 12.89
N SER A 109 -4.38 4.95 14.22
CA SER A 109 -3.78 3.81 14.93
C SER A 109 -4.35 2.47 14.46
N TYR A 110 -5.59 2.46 13.94
CA TYR A 110 -6.22 1.25 13.40
C TYR A 110 -5.33 0.55 12.36
N ILE A 111 -4.66 1.32 11.49
CA ILE A 111 -3.76 0.79 10.45
C ILE A 111 -2.55 0.09 11.08
N TYR A 112 -2.01 0.67 12.15
CA TYR A 112 -0.89 0.09 12.88
C TYR A 112 -1.31 -1.20 13.61
N ASP A 113 -2.50 -1.18 14.23
CA ASP A 113 -3.02 -2.31 14.99
C ASP A 113 -3.35 -3.52 14.09
N HIS A 114 -3.73 -3.27 12.82
CA HIS A 114 -4.13 -4.28 11.81
C HIS A 114 -3.11 -4.43 10.66
N LEU A 115 -1.84 -4.12 10.92
CA LEU A 115 -0.80 -4.17 9.87
C LEU A 115 -0.44 -5.62 9.45
N LEU A 116 -0.70 -6.61 10.30
CA LEU A 116 -0.39 -8.05 10.13
C LEU A 116 -1.68 -8.87 10.11
#